data_AF-A0A835U3X2-F1
#
_entry.id   AF-A0A835U3X2-F1
#
_cell.length_a   1.000
_cell.length_b   1.000
_cell.length_c   1.000
_cell.angle_alpha   90.00
_cell.angle_beta   90.00
_cell.angle_gamma   90.00
#
_symmetry.space_group_name_H-M   'P 1'
#
loop_
_entity.id
_entity.type
_entity.pdbx_description
1 polymer ?
#
loop_
_entity_poly.entity_id
_entity_poly.type
_entity_poly.pdbx_seq_one_letter_code
_entity_poly.pdbx_strand_id
1 'polypeptide(L)'
;MDKEGDDQKQVIRPHDGGSGEEARDEHEVVEAVELVLFHVKECYVYLIPPRKTAASYRADEWNVNKWHWEGALKVVSKGEECIIRLEDNKTGELFAEHF
;
A
#
# COMPACT_ATOMS: atom_id res chain seq x y z
N MET A 1 -65.22 -0.99 35.10
CA MET A 1 -66.11 -1.05 33.93
C MET A 1 -66.08 0.32 33.30
N ASP A 2 -65.94 0.29 31.97
CA ASP A 2 -66.16 1.39 31.03
C ASP A 2 -65.02 2.40 30.80
N LYS A 3 -64.51 2.28 29.57
CA LYS A 3 -63.92 3.30 28.70
C LYS A 3 -64.83 4.55 28.70
N GLU A 4 -64.45 5.75 28.30
CA GLU A 4 -63.71 6.18 27.12
C GLU A 4 -63.63 7.71 27.25
N GLY A 5 -62.57 8.33 26.73
CA GLY A 5 -62.45 9.77 26.64
C GLY A 5 -61.68 10.11 25.37
N ASP A 6 -62.39 10.06 24.26
CA ASP A 6 -61.98 10.51 22.94
C ASP A 6 -62.02 12.05 22.93
N ASP A 7 -60.90 12.74 22.68
CA ASP A 7 -60.94 14.16 22.31
C ASP A 7 -59.73 14.59 21.46
N GLN A 8 -60.01 14.61 20.14
CA GLN A 8 -59.69 15.65 19.17
C GLN A 8 -58.23 15.97 18.75
N LYS A 9 -57.89 15.40 17.57
CA LYS A 9 -57.26 16.00 16.38
C LYS A 9 -56.46 17.32 16.50
N GLN A 10 -55.23 17.29 15.99
CA GLN A 10 -54.68 18.40 15.19
C GLN A 10 -54.03 17.89 13.89
N VAL A 11 -54.33 18.62 12.82
CA VAL A 11 -53.94 18.41 11.41
C VAL A 11 -52.59 19.12 11.14
N ILE A 12 -52.01 18.91 9.94
CA ILE A 12 -50.98 19.70 9.19
C ILE A 12 -49.49 19.51 9.59
N ARG A 13 -48.46 19.25 8.75
CA ARG A 13 -48.13 19.21 7.29
C ARG A 13 -46.96 18.21 7.05
N PRO A 14 -46.72 17.68 5.83
CA PRO A 14 -45.47 16.96 5.54
C PRO A 14 -44.30 17.95 5.51
N HIS A 15 -43.27 17.71 6.32
CA HIS A 15 -42.01 18.44 6.24
C HIS A 15 -41.00 17.57 5.49
N ASP A 16 -40.62 18.08 4.32
CA ASP A 16 -39.50 17.70 3.48
C ASP A 16 -38.32 17.19 4.32
N GLY A 17 -38.01 15.91 4.18
CA GLY A 17 -37.04 15.19 5.00
C GLY A 17 -35.94 14.60 4.13
N GLY A 18 -35.02 15.46 3.72
CA GLY A 18 -33.61 15.14 3.47
C GLY A 18 -33.33 14.10 2.39
N SER A 19 -33.08 14.59 1.17
CA SER A 19 -32.13 13.96 0.27
C SER A 19 -30.80 13.80 1.00
N GLY A 20 -30.54 12.61 1.52
CA GLY A 20 -29.19 12.19 1.86
C GLY A 20 -28.38 12.18 0.59
N GLU A 21 -27.69 13.28 0.30
CA GLU A 21 -26.52 13.27 -0.57
C GLU A 21 -25.50 12.36 0.12
N GLU A 22 -25.57 11.08 -0.20
CA GLU A 22 -24.40 10.21 -0.17
C GLU A 22 -23.36 10.91 -1.04
N ALA A 23 -22.45 11.62 -0.38
CA ALA A 23 -21.23 12.10 -1.00
C ALA A 23 -20.55 10.86 -1.57
N ARG A 24 -20.78 10.63 -2.86
CA ARG A 24 -20.01 9.67 -3.63
C ARG A 24 -18.59 10.20 -3.56
N ASP A 25 -17.74 9.47 -2.85
CA ASP A 25 -16.31 9.61 -2.95
C ASP A 25 -15.95 9.20 -4.37
N GLU A 26 -16.12 10.15 -5.29
CA GLU A 26 -15.62 10.08 -6.66
C GLU A 26 -14.12 10.32 -6.58
N HIS A 27 -13.41 9.41 -5.92
CA HIS A 27 -11.97 9.33 -6.04
C HIS A 27 -11.70 8.84 -7.47
N GLU A 28 -11.73 9.78 -8.41
CA GLU A 28 -11.15 9.63 -9.72
C GLU A 28 -9.77 9.01 -9.49
N VAL A 29 -9.57 7.77 -9.95
CA VAL A 29 -8.31 7.05 -9.77
C VAL A 29 -7.33 7.71 -10.73
N VAL A 30 -6.86 8.90 -10.36
CA VAL A 30 -5.68 9.51 -10.97
C VAL A 30 -4.57 8.51 -10.72
N GLU A 31 -4.15 7.87 -11.80
CA GLU A 31 -3.08 6.88 -11.79
C GLU A 31 -1.88 7.51 -11.07
N ALA A 32 -1.53 6.94 -9.91
CA ALA A 32 -0.60 7.59 -9.01
C ALA A 32 0.77 7.73 -9.69
N VAL A 33 1.29 8.96 -9.70
CA VAL A 33 2.56 9.28 -10.35
C VAL A 33 3.69 8.46 -9.73
N GLU A 34 4.49 7.80 -10.58
CA GLU A 34 5.70 7.12 -10.17
C GLU A 34 6.87 8.10 -10.10
N LEU A 35 7.54 8.17 -8.94
CA LEU A 35 8.73 9.00 -8.73
C LEU A 35 9.89 8.12 -8.29
N VAL A 36 11.05 8.27 -8.95
CA VAL A 36 12.28 7.58 -8.54
C VAL A 36 12.92 8.35 -7.38
N LEU A 37 12.88 7.75 -6.18
CA LEU A 37 13.47 8.30 -4.97
C LEU A 37 14.97 8.04 -4.88
N PHE A 38 15.40 6.87 -5.36
CA PHE A 38 16.80 6.46 -5.32
C PHE A 38 17.13 5.53 -6.48
N HIS A 39 18.35 5.60 -7.01
CA HIS A 39 18.84 4.71 -8.05
C HIS A 39 20.35 4.50 -7.90
N VAL A 40 20.77 3.24 -7.84
CA VAL A 40 22.17 2.83 -7.90
C VAL A 40 22.34 1.76 -8.97
N LYS A 41 23.34 1.91 -9.85
CA LYS A 41 23.56 1.01 -10.99
C LYS A 41 24.22 -0.32 -10.61
N GLU A 42 24.89 -0.35 -9.46
CA GLU A 42 25.64 -1.50 -8.98
C GLU A 42 25.16 -1.85 -7.57
N CYS A 43 24.55 -3.01 -7.44
CA CYS A 43 24.13 -3.61 -6.18
C CYS A 43 24.26 -5.13 -6.26
N TYR A 44 24.39 -5.78 -5.10
CA TYR A 44 24.59 -7.22 -4.99
C TYR A 44 23.57 -7.80 -4.02
N VAL A 45 22.91 -8.88 -4.43
CA VAL A 45 21.94 -9.61 -3.61
C VAL A 45 22.60 -10.88 -3.09
N TYR A 46 22.49 -11.11 -1.79
CA TYR A 46 23.05 -12.27 -1.12
C TYR A 46 21.93 -13.18 -0.59
N LEU A 47 22.13 -14.48 -0.69
CA LEU A 47 21.26 -15.44 0.00
C LEU A 47 21.60 -15.42 1.49
N ILE A 48 20.57 -15.17 2.29
CA ILE A 48 20.68 -15.24 3.74
C ILE A 48 20.74 -16.73 4.15
N PRO A 49 21.82 -17.19 4.82
CA PRO A 49 21.90 -18.56 5.27
C PRO A 49 20.77 -18.92 6.27
N PRO A 50 20.29 -20.18 6.28
CA PRO A 50 19.32 -20.62 7.28
C PRO A 50 19.83 -20.39 8.70
N ARG A 51 18.98 -19.83 9.55
CA ARG A 51 19.31 -19.53 10.95
C ARG A 51 19.63 -20.82 11.70
N LYS A 52 20.77 -20.84 12.40
CA LYS A 52 21.13 -21.94 13.32
C LYS A 52 20.69 -21.66 14.76
N THR A 53 20.51 -20.40 15.15
CA THR A 53 20.12 -19.96 16.50
C THR A 53 19.22 -18.72 16.44
N ALA A 54 18.74 -18.24 17.59
CA ALA A 54 17.96 -17.00 17.70
C ALA A 54 18.79 -15.70 17.51
N ALA A 55 20.05 -15.79 17.06
CA ALA A 55 20.85 -14.63 16.73
C ALA A 55 20.24 -13.84 15.56
N SER A 56 20.43 -12.53 15.56
CA SER A 56 20.04 -11.63 14.45
C SER A 56 20.80 -11.97 13.16
N TYR A 57 20.34 -11.47 12.01
CA TYR A 57 21.13 -11.56 10.78
C TYR A 57 22.38 -10.67 10.90
N ARG A 58 23.56 -11.25 10.75
CA ARG A 58 24.81 -10.49 10.76
C ARG A 58 25.53 -10.61 9.43
N ALA A 59 26.03 -9.49 8.91
CA ALA A 59 26.73 -9.46 7.64
C ALA A 59 28.03 -10.29 7.66
N ASP A 60 28.66 -10.47 8.84
CA ASP A 60 29.85 -11.31 8.99
C ASP A 60 29.57 -12.81 8.78
N GLU A 61 28.31 -13.23 8.85
CA GLU A 61 27.89 -14.61 8.56
C GLU A 61 27.63 -14.84 7.06
N TRP A 62 27.69 -13.78 6.25
CA TRP A 62 27.42 -13.86 4.81
C TRP A 62 28.71 -14.10 4.03
N ASN A 63 28.62 -14.83 2.92
CA ASN A 63 29.74 -14.94 2.00
C ASN A 63 29.76 -13.72 1.06
N VAL A 64 30.41 -12.63 1.50
CA VAL A 64 30.47 -11.35 0.77
C VAL A 64 31.08 -11.46 -0.64
N ASN A 65 31.90 -12.48 -0.89
CA ASN A 65 32.53 -12.73 -2.19
C ASN A 65 31.66 -13.59 -3.12
N LYS A 66 30.47 -14.00 -2.66
CA LYS A 66 29.54 -14.83 -3.44
C LYS A 66 28.14 -14.23 -3.37
N TRP A 67 27.89 -13.30 -4.28
CA TRP A 67 26.54 -12.81 -4.53
C TRP A 67 25.72 -13.86 -5.29
N HIS A 68 24.40 -13.81 -5.07
CA HIS A 68 23.43 -14.58 -5.82
C HIS A 68 23.05 -13.89 -7.13
N TRP A 69 23.01 -12.56 -7.09
CA TRP A 69 22.64 -11.72 -8.23
C TRP A 69 23.30 -10.34 -8.11
N GLU A 70 23.54 -9.70 -9.26
CA GLU A 70 24.06 -8.35 -9.38
C GLU A 70 23.23 -7.54 -10.39
N GLY A 71 23.07 -6.25 -10.15
CA GLY A 71 22.36 -5.37 -11.08
C GLY A 71 22.13 -3.97 -10.49
N ALA A 72 21.05 -3.31 -10.89
CA ALA A 72 20.66 -1.99 -10.43
C ALA A 72 19.54 -2.07 -9.39
N LEU A 73 19.57 -1.19 -8.39
CA LEU A 73 18.50 -1.02 -7.42
C LEU A 73 17.85 0.35 -7.61
N LYS A 74 16.52 0.37 -7.69
CA LYS A 74 15.70 1.58 -7.69
C LYS A 74 14.72 1.55 -6.54
N VAL A 75 14.55 2.70 -5.90
CA VAL A 75 13.45 2.94 -4.96
C VAL A 75 12.49 3.90 -5.64
N VAL A 76 11.23 3.50 -5.76
CA VAL A 76 10.18 4.22 -6.47
C VAL A 76 9.03 4.47 -5.51
N SER A 77 8.52 5.69 -5.43
CA SER A 77 7.24 5.95 -4.77
C SER A 77 6.11 5.96 -5.80
N LYS A 78 5.00 5.31 -5.47
CA LYS A 78 3.77 5.32 -6.27
C LYS A 78 2.59 5.62 -5.34
N GLY A 79 2.10 6.85 -5.38
CA GLY A 79 1.11 7.30 -4.38
C GLY A 79 1.68 7.24 -2.97
N GLU A 80 1.12 6.38 -2.13
CA GLU A 80 1.58 6.15 -0.74
C GLU A 80 2.52 4.94 -0.61
N GLU A 81 2.74 4.17 -1.68
CA GLU A 81 3.60 2.99 -1.67
C GLU A 81 5.07 3.34 -1.93
N CYS A 82 5.99 2.62 -1.26
CA CYS A 82 7.43 2.72 -1.47
C CYS A 82 7.97 1.37 -1.95
N ILE A 83 8.35 1.32 -3.21
CA ILE A 83 8.65 0.10 -3.94
C ILE A 83 10.16 0.00 -4.17
N ILE A 84 10.76 -1.14 -3.81
CA ILE A 84 12.16 -1.46 -4.11
C ILE A 84 12.18 -2.39 -5.32
N ARG A 85 12.81 -1.96 -6.41
CA ARG A 85 13.00 -2.73 -7.66
C ARG A 85 14.46 -3.09 -7.85
N LEU A 86 14.71 -4.36 -8.17
CA LEU A 86 16.00 -4.88 -8.61
C LEU A 86 15.89 -5.17 -10.10
N GLU A 87 16.74 -4.53 -10.90
CA GLU A 87 16.71 -4.61 -12.37
C GLU A 87 18.08 -5.04 -12.92
N ASP A 88 18.10 -5.82 -13.99
CA ASP A 88 19.35 -6.13 -14.69
C ASP A 88 19.97 -4.85 -15.28
N ASN A 89 21.26 -4.62 -15.05
CA ASN A 89 21.93 -3.37 -15.41
C ASN A 89 22.11 -3.19 -16.94
N LYS A 90 22.01 -4.27 -17.73
CA LYS A 90 22.18 -4.23 -19.19
C LYS A 90 20.84 -4.16 -19.92
N THR A 91 19.86 -4.94 -19.48
CA THR A 91 18.56 -5.08 -20.16
C THR A 91 17.47 -4.20 -19.53
N GLY A 92 17.60 -3.84 -18.26
CA GLY A 92 16.54 -3.21 -17.48
C GLY A 92 15.41 -4.17 -17.10
N GLU A 93 15.60 -5.48 -17.26
CA GLU A 93 14.61 -6.48 -16.89
C GLU A 93 14.47 -6.60 -15.37
N LEU A 94 13.24 -6.68 -14.87
CA LEU A 94 12.95 -6.79 -13.45
C LEU A 94 13.37 -8.18 -12.93
N PHE A 95 14.31 -8.20 -11.98
CA PHE A 95 14.70 -9.41 -11.25
C PHE A 95 13.75 -9.68 -10.08
N ALA A 96 13.46 -8.66 -9.27
CA ALA A 96 12.57 -8.75 -8.13
C ALA A 96 12.02 -7.37 -7.74
N GLU A 97 10.87 -7.37 -7.06
CA GLU A 97 10.22 -6.17 -6.52
C GLU A 97 9.67 -6.45 -5.11
N HIS A 98 9.66 -5.43 -4.25
CA HIS A 98 9.02 -5.48 -2.94
C HIS A 98 8.31 -4.16 -2.61
N PHE A 99 7.20 -4.23 -1.86
CA PHE A 99 6.30 -3.13 -1.49
C PHE A 99 6.14 -3.05 0.04
#